data_AF-A0A941V0U7-F1
#
_entry.id   AF-A0A941V0U7-F1
#
_cell.length_a   1.000
_cell.length_b   1.000
_cell.length_c   1.000
_cell.angle_alpha   90.00
_cell.angle_beta   90.00
_cell.angle_gamma   90.00
#
_symmetry.space_group_name_H-M   'P 1'
#
loop_
_entity.id
_entity.type
_entity.pdbx_description
1 polymer ?
#
loop_
_entity_poly.entity_id
_entity_poly.type
_entity_poly.pdbx_seq_one_letter_code
_entity_poly.pdbx_strand_id
1 'polypeptide(L)'
;MDAFPYGLIVSVSGAVIFLVVVMLRTLGERRARNAVACRTSTSHRTHPHNSQAGSVGAETSDDPCFLGNNVATCQGIEVHEHESALGLADELLTGGSTRGAAPILADFAKSNPRQAVEPWLRLLDVYRDAGARDEYETIARGLHDHFNVRPPDWSSGDVADRGSGIESYPHVIERIVAQWGTGACHEYLGMLLTDNRGGSRTGFGINTLSDILLLVDVSEAVAAAAQRRPTTMQPSVPQRRAA
;
A
#
# COMPACT_ATOMS: atom_id res chain seq x y z
N MET A 1 -4.82 -8.71 -53.71
CA MET A 1 -4.91 -9.54 -52.49
C MET A 1 -4.34 -8.71 -51.37
N ASP A 2 -5.24 -8.36 -50.48
CA ASP A 2 -5.27 -7.13 -49.70
C ASP A 2 -4.31 -7.11 -48.51
N ALA A 3 -3.78 -5.91 -48.29
CA ALA A 3 -3.06 -5.52 -47.09
C ALA A 3 -4.06 -4.91 -46.10
N PHE A 4 -4.06 -5.38 -44.84
CA PHE A 4 -4.73 -4.74 -43.68
C PHE A 4 -4.09 -5.25 -42.36
N PRO A 5 -4.19 -4.50 -41.23
CA PRO A 5 -3.01 -3.95 -40.57
C PRO A 5 -2.95 -4.21 -39.05
N TYR A 6 -1.82 -4.71 -38.54
CA TYR A 6 -1.60 -4.88 -37.09
C TYR A 6 -0.92 -3.67 -36.41
N GLY A 7 -0.72 -2.57 -37.14
CA GLY A 7 0.01 -1.38 -36.65
C GLY A 7 -0.81 -0.41 -35.79
N LEU A 8 -2.13 -0.56 -35.68
CA LEU A 8 -2.98 0.45 -35.01
C LEU A 8 -3.31 0.13 -33.54
N ILE A 9 -3.26 -1.14 -33.12
CA ILE A 9 -3.81 -1.56 -31.81
C ILE A 9 -2.90 -1.19 -30.64
N VAL A 10 -1.57 -1.08 -30.84
CA VAL A 10 -0.64 -0.68 -29.77
C VAL A 10 -0.64 0.84 -29.54
N SER A 11 -1.01 1.65 -30.54
CA SER A 11 -1.00 3.12 -30.42
C SER A 11 -2.21 3.66 -29.64
N VAL A 12 -3.37 2.99 -29.72
CA VAL A 12 -4.59 3.43 -29.01
C VAL A 12 -4.44 3.25 -27.50
N SER A 13 -3.73 2.22 -27.03
CA SER A 13 -3.49 2.00 -25.60
C SER A 13 -2.61 3.09 -24.98
N GLY A 14 -1.56 3.53 -25.69
CA GLY A 14 -0.72 4.64 -25.26
C GLY A 14 -1.47 5.97 -25.18
N ALA A 15 -2.35 6.25 -26.16
CA ALA A 15 -3.17 7.46 -26.17
C ALA A 15 -4.22 7.46 -25.05
N VAL A 16 -4.82 6.31 -24.73
CA VAL A 16 -5.77 6.18 -23.62
C VAL A 16 -5.06 6.36 -22.27
N ILE A 17 -3.91 5.71 -22.06
CA ILE A 17 -3.11 5.89 -20.83
C ILE A 17 -2.66 7.34 -20.70
N PHE A 18 -2.20 7.97 -21.80
CA PHE A 18 -1.79 9.37 -21.79
C PHE A 18 -2.96 10.32 -21.48
N LEU A 19 -4.14 10.06 -22.07
CA LEU A 19 -5.36 10.82 -21.76
C LEU A 19 -5.81 10.63 -20.31
N VAL A 20 -5.73 9.42 -19.76
CA VAL A 20 -6.05 9.16 -18.34
C VAL A 20 -5.06 9.89 -17.43
N VAL A 21 -3.76 9.84 -17.71
CA VAL A 21 -2.74 10.56 -16.93
C VAL A 21 -2.91 12.08 -17.02
N VAL A 22 -3.18 12.62 -18.22
CA VAL A 22 -3.45 14.05 -18.42
C VAL A 22 -4.76 14.47 -17.75
N MET A 23 -5.80 13.64 -17.80
CA MET A 23 -7.07 13.91 -17.13
C MET A 23 -6.90 13.90 -15.60
N LEU A 24 -6.17 12.94 -15.05
CA LEU A 24 -5.86 12.87 -13.61
C LEU A 24 -5.01 14.06 -13.16
N ARG A 25 -4.02 14.49 -13.96
CA ARG A 25 -3.22 15.69 -13.67
C ARG A 25 -4.06 16.98 -13.72
N THR A 26 -4.88 17.14 -14.76
CA THR A 26 -5.71 18.35 -14.92
C THR A 26 -6.85 18.45 -13.91
N LEU A 27 -7.38 17.31 -13.43
CA LEU A 27 -8.34 17.28 -12.33
C LEU A 27 -7.68 17.59 -10.97
N GLY A 28 -6.44 17.13 -10.75
CA GLY A 28 -5.64 17.48 -9.57
C GLY A 28 -5.37 18.99 -9.47
N GLU A 29 -5.06 19.64 -10.59
CA GLU A 29 -4.82 21.09 -10.65
C GLU A 29 -6.10 21.93 -10.43
N ARG A 30 -7.26 21.43 -10.84
CA ARG A 30 -8.56 22.10 -10.61
C ARG A 30 -8.99 22.04 -9.14
N ARG A 31 -8.69 20.94 -8.44
CA ARG A 31 -8.93 20.83 -6.99
C ARG A 31 -8.01 21.74 -6.18
N ALA A 32 -6.74 21.88 -6.58
CA ALA A 32 -5.81 22.81 -5.93
C ALA A 32 -6.27 24.28 -6.05
N ARG A 33 -6.80 24.67 -7.22
CA ARG A 33 -7.35 26.03 -7.44
C ARG A 33 -8.59 26.32 -6.59
N ASN A 34 -9.49 25.35 -6.44
CA ASN A 34 -10.72 25.53 -5.66
C ASN A 34 -10.49 25.50 -4.13
N ALA A 35 -9.47 24.77 -3.65
CA ALA A 35 -9.09 24.76 -2.24
C ALA A 35 -8.41 26.05 -1.76
N VAL A 36 -7.81 26.83 -2.69
CA VAL A 36 -7.24 28.15 -2.40
C VAL A 36 -8.33 29.23 -2.34
N ALA A 37 -9.38 29.12 -3.17
CA ALA A 37 -10.51 30.06 -3.19
C ALA A 37 -11.36 30.03 -1.91
N CYS A 38 -11.41 28.90 -1.19
CA CYS A 38 -12.20 28.79 0.03
C CYS A 38 -11.50 29.36 1.28
N ARG A 39 -10.19 29.65 1.21
CA ARG A 39 -9.40 30.06 2.37
C ARG A 39 -9.38 31.57 2.62
N THR A 40 -9.83 32.38 1.67
CA THR A 40 -9.82 33.85 1.76
C THR A 40 -11.08 34.45 2.40
N SER A 41 -12.08 33.64 2.75
CA SER A 41 -13.37 34.15 3.24
C SER A 41 -13.77 33.56 4.60
N THR A 42 -12.90 33.64 5.61
CA THR A 42 -13.35 33.58 7.01
C THR A 42 -12.42 34.44 7.86
N SER A 43 -12.72 35.73 7.92
CA SER A 43 -12.17 36.64 8.92
C SER A 43 -13.30 37.51 9.45
N HIS A 44 -13.76 37.24 10.69
CA HIS A 44 -14.15 38.30 11.62
C HIS A 44 -14.38 37.82 13.07
N ARG A 45 -13.70 38.52 14.01
CA ARG A 45 -14.15 38.96 15.36
C ARG A 45 -14.03 37.94 16.54
N THR A 46 -12.98 37.99 17.38
CA THR A 46 -12.76 38.70 18.69
C THR A 46 -13.80 38.36 19.79
N HIS A 47 -13.56 38.13 21.10
CA HIS A 47 -12.52 38.49 22.09
C HIS A 47 -12.74 37.63 23.40
N PRO A 48 -12.11 37.86 24.59
CA PRO A 48 -11.58 36.80 25.47
C PRO A 48 -12.29 36.63 26.84
N HIS A 49 -11.92 35.60 27.63
CA HIS A 49 -12.00 35.66 29.11
C HIS A 49 -10.96 34.75 29.80
N ASN A 50 -10.49 35.28 30.94
CA ASN A 50 -9.45 34.86 31.87
C ASN A 50 -9.97 33.87 32.94
N SER A 51 -9.08 33.04 33.51
CA SER A 51 -8.83 32.84 34.96
C SER A 51 -8.40 31.42 35.37
N GLN A 52 -7.12 31.32 35.76
CA GLN A 52 -6.55 30.82 37.03
C GLN A 52 -6.85 29.41 37.62
N ALA A 53 -5.70 28.80 38.01
CA ALA A 53 -5.38 28.16 39.31
C ALA A 53 -5.33 26.62 39.39
N GLY A 54 -4.21 26.11 39.95
CA GLY A 54 -4.13 24.77 40.53
C GLY A 54 -2.78 24.06 40.43
N SER A 55 -1.82 24.43 41.27
CA SER A 55 -0.52 23.78 41.52
C SER A 55 -0.63 22.44 42.26
N VAL A 56 0.27 21.48 41.98
CA VAL A 56 1.08 20.62 42.91
C VAL A 56 2.08 19.87 41.98
N GLY A 57 3.41 20.05 42.02
CA GLY A 57 4.35 19.65 43.07
C GLY A 57 5.16 18.43 42.56
N ALA A 58 6.38 18.63 42.06
CA ALA A 58 7.28 17.55 41.64
C ALA A 58 8.68 17.82 42.19
N GLU A 59 9.08 16.98 43.13
CA GLU A 59 10.36 17.00 43.82
C GLU A 59 11.47 16.34 42.98
N THR A 60 12.67 16.79 43.30
CA THR A 60 14.01 16.47 42.80
C THR A 60 14.39 14.99 42.94
N SER A 61 15.30 14.49 42.08
CA SER A 61 16.58 13.86 42.51
C SER A 61 17.39 13.34 41.32
N ASP A 62 18.70 13.48 41.46
CA ASP A 62 19.79 13.26 40.49
C ASP A 62 20.13 11.76 40.23
N ASP A 63 20.74 11.54 39.04
CA ASP A 63 21.51 10.38 38.56
C ASP A 63 22.74 10.02 39.47
N PRO A 64 23.62 9.00 39.23
CA PRO A 64 23.73 7.98 38.14
C PRO A 64 24.11 6.54 38.60
N CYS A 65 24.12 5.58 37.66
CA CYS A 65 25.12 4.50 37.45
C CYS A 65 24.46 3.19 36.99
N PHE A 66 24.65 2.82 35.72
CA PHE A 66 24.81 1.40 35.39
C PHE A 66 25.83 1.23 34.26
N LEU A 67 26.93 0.57 34.60
CA LEU A 67 28.00 0.14 33.71
C LEU A 67 27.54 -1.08 32.90
N GLY A 68 27.95 -1.12 31.64
CA GLY A 68 28.37 -2.35 30.99
C GLY A 68 27.32 -3.11 30.20
N ASN A 69 27.17 -2.75 28.92
CA ASN A 69 27.40 -3.71 27.84
C ASN A 69 27.44 -2.97 26.50
N ASN A 70 28.67 -2.73 26.02
CA ASN A 70 28.93 -2.38 24.64
C ASN A 70 28.78 -3.64 23.78
N VAL A 71 27.55 -4.03 23.46
CA VAL A 71 27.27 -4.64 22.16
C VAL A 71 26.92 -3.49 21.25
N ALA A 72 27.66 -3.36 20.16
CA ALA A 72 27.42 -2.37 19.12
C ALA A 72 25.93 -2.33 18.77
N THR A 73 25.26 -1.27 19.18
CA THR A 73 23.92 -0.96 18.70
C THR A 73 24.06 -0.56 17.25
N CYS A 74 23.97 -1.53 16.35
CA CYS A 74 23.50 -1.28 14.99
C CYS A 74 22.02 -0.92 15.11
N GLN A 75 21.75 0.35 15.38
CA GLN A 75 20.43 0.95 15.18
C GLN A 75 20.11 0.92 13.69
N GLY A 76 18.93 0.42 13.35
CA GLY A 76 18.45 0.24 11.98
C GLY A 76 18.92 -1.11 11.46
N ILE A 77 18.05 -2.09 11.20
CA ILE A 77 16.83 -2.04 10.41
C ILE A 77 15.85 -3.02 11.06
N GLU A 78 14.65 -2.59 11.49
CA GLU A 78 13.55 -3.54 11.59
C GLU A 78 13.19 -3.90 10.16
N VAL A 79 13.91 -4.88 9.58
CA VAL A 79 13.47 -5.48 8.32
C VAL A 79 12.18 -6.16 8.70
N HIS A 80 11.06 -5.58 8.29
CA HIS A 80 9.73 -6.04 8.62
C HIS A 80 9.70 -7.54 8.38
N GLU A 81 9.48 -8.35 9.42
CA GLU A 81 9.82 -9.80 9.44
C GLU A 81 9.36 -10.57 8.18
N HIS A 82 8.28 -10.12 7.55
CA HIS A 82 7.77 -10.60 6.25
C HIS A 82 8.76 -10.47 5.08
N GLU A 83 9.50 -9.37 4.96
CA GLU A 83 10.45 -9.06 3.88
C GLU A 83 11.70 -9.93 4.04
N SER A 84 12.09 -10.22 5.28
CA SER A 84 13.13 -11.19 5.62
C SER A 84 12.70 -12.62 5.26
N ALA A 85 11.48 -13.02 5.63
CA ALA A 85 10.94 -14.34 5.32
C ALA A 85 10.76 -14.57 3.80
N LEU A 86 10.25 -13.57 3.07
CA LEU A 86 10.13 -13.60 1.61
C LEU A 86 11.49 -13.66 0.93
N GLY A 87 12.45 -12.83 1.34
CA GLY A 87 13.80 -12.83 0.79
C GLY A 87 14.50 -14.17 0.93
N LEU A 88 14.44 -14.78 2.12
CA LEU A 88 14.98 -16.12 2.36
C LEU A 88 14.27 -17.20 1.53
N ALA A 89 12.94 -17.12 1.43
CA ALA A 89 12.17 -18.07 0.61
C ALA A 89 12.55 -17.97 -0.88
N ASP A 90 12.68 -16.76 -1.41
CA ASP A 90 13.04 -16.54 -2.82
C ASP A 90 14.49 -16.97 -3.13
N GLU A 91 15.42 -16.80 -2.19
CA GLU A 91 16.78 -17.34 -2.31
C GLU A 91 16.74 -18.88 -2.41
N LEU A 92 15.99 -19.54 -1.53
CA LEU A 92 15.85 -21.00 -1.54
C LEU A 92 15.16 -21.53 -2.79
N LEU A 93 14.15 -20.82 -3.29
CA LEU A 93 13.44 -21.17 -4.53
C LEU A 93 14.35 -20.99 -5.75
N THR A 94 15.16 -19.92 -5.77
CA THR A 94 16.19 -19.72 -6.81
C THR A 94 17.24 -20.84 -6.76
N GLY A 95 17.56 -21.34 -5.58
CA GLY A 95 18.39 -22.52 -5.37
C GLY A 95 17.73 -23.86 -5.73
N GLY A 96 16.47 -23.87 -6.19
CA GLY A 96 15.72 -25.07 -6.57
C GLY A 96 15.15 -25.86 -5.39
N SER A 97 15.16 -25.29 -4.17
CA SER A 97 14.82 -25.98 -2.93
C SER A 97 13.41 -25.63 -2.44
N THR A 98 12.39 -26.03 -3.22
CA THR A 98 10.96 -25.84 -2.90
C THR A 98 10.59 -26.38 -1.51
N ARG A 99 11.20 -27.50 -1.11
CA ARG A 99 10.98 -28.14 0.20
C ARG A 99 11.48 -27.30 1.38
N GLY A 100 12.47 -26.44 1.17
CA GLY A 100 13.04 -25.56 2.20
C GLY A 100 12.26 -24.25 2.36
N ALA A 101 11.73 -23.70 1.26
CA ALA A 101 10.99 -22.43 1.26
C ALA A 101 9.58 -22.55 1.88
N ALA A 102 8.87 -23.64 1.59
CA ALA A 102 7.50 -23.87 2.06
C ALA A 102 7.32 -23.73 3.59
N PRO A 103 8.13 -24.38 4.46
CA PRO A 103 7.95 -24.25 5.91
C PRO A 103 8.18 -22.82 6.42
N ILE A 104 9.15 -22.09 5.85
CA ILE A 104 9.44 -20.70 6.26
C ILE A 104 8.22 -19.81 6.00
N LEU A 105 7.67 -19.88 4.79
CA LEU A 105 6.47 -19.12 4.42
C LEU A 105 5.25 -19.56 5.23
N ALA A 106 5.09 -20.86 5.49
CA ALA A 106 3.97 -21.39 6.27
C ALA A 106 4.03 -20.96 7.74
N ASP A 107 5.20 -20.94 8.36
CA ASP A 107 5.39 -20.49 9.74
C ASP A 107 5.12 -18.99 9.86
N PHE A 108 5.58 -18.21 8.87
CA PHE A 108 5.27 -16.78 8.79
C PHE A 108 3.76 -16.54 8.66
N ALA A 109 3.09 -17.21 7.71
CA ALA A 109 1.65 -17.07 7.47
C ALA A 109 0.82 -17.39 8.73
N LYS A 110 1.22 -18.41 9.50
CA LYS A 110 0.54 -18.79 10.75
C LYS A 110 0.80 -17.81 11.89
N SER A 111 2.02 -17.31 12.01
CA SER A 111 2.43 -16.42 13.11
C SER A 111 1.91 -15.00 12.92
N ASN A 112 1.84 -14.54 11.66
CA ASN A 112 1.49 -13.18 11.29
C ASN A 112 0.42 -13.13 10.19
N PRO A 113 -0.79 -13.68 10.42
CA PRO A 113 -1.74 -13.96 9.35
C PRO A 113 -2.32 -12.73 8.63
N ARG A 114 -2.27 -11.56 9.26
CA ARG A 114 -2.81 -10.30 8.71
C ARG A 114 -1.73 -9.29 8.30
N GLN A 115 -0.46 -9.64 8.43
CA GLN A 115 0.64 -8.71 8.21
C GLN A 115 0.85 -8.43 6.72
N ALA A 116 0.89 -9.50 5.92
CA ALA A 116 1.12 -9.39 4.48
C ALA A 116 0.41 -10.52 3.74
N VAL A 117 -0.14 -10.20 2.57
CA VAL A 117 -0.80 -11.19 1.72
C VAL A 117 0.21 -11.94 0.83
N GLU A 118 1.33 -11.30 0.47
CA GLU A 118 2.32 -11.86 -0.46
C GLU A 118 2.91 -13.20 -0.02
N PRO A 119 3.28 -13.43 1.26
CA PRO A 119 3.81 -14.72 1.70
C PRO A 119 2.80 -15.86 1.52
N TRP A 120 1.50 -15.57 1.65
CA TRP A 120 0.44 -16.54 1.40
C TRP A 120 0.33 -16.89 -0.08
N LEU A 121 0.34 -15.87 -0.95
CA LEU A 121 0.30 -16.07 -2.41
C LEU A 121 1.51 -16.89 -2.87
N ARG A 122 2.69 -16.54 -2.37
CA ARG A 122 3.93 -17.25 -2.68
C ARG A 122 3.88 -18.71 -2.25
N LEU A 123 3.32 -18.98 -1.07
CA LEU A 123 3.15 -20.34 -0.57
C LEU A 123 2.18 -21.18 -1.41
N LEU A 124 1.10 -20.57 -1.92
CA LEU A 124 0.17 -21.24 -2.83
C LEU A 124 0.87 -21.66 -4.13
N ASP A 125 1.71 -20.81 -4.71
CA ASP A 125 2.51 -21.16 -5.88
C ASP A 125 3.47 -22.33 -5.60
N VAL A 126 4.17 -22.27 -4.47
CA VAL A 126 5.10 -23.32 -4.03
C VAL A 126 4.40 -24.67 -3.87
N TYR A 127 3.21 -24.71 -3.27
CA TYR A 127 2.45 -25.96 -3.14
C TYR A 127 1.86 -26.46 -4.46
N ARG A 128 1.46 -25.54 -5.33
CA ARG A 128 0.98 -25.87 -6.68
C ARG A 128 2.09 -26.53 -7.51
N ASP A 129 3.30 -25.96 -7.49
CA ASP A 129 4.46 -26.51 -8.19
C ASP A 129 4.91 -27.87 -7.59
N ALA A 130 4.77 -28.05 -6.28
CA ALA A 130 5.09 -29.30 -5.59
C ALA A 130 4.02 -30.40 -5.75
N GLY A 131 2.83 -30.09 -6.28
CA GLY A 131 1.70 -31.03 -6.34
C GLY A 131 1.05 -31.32 -4.98
N ALA A 132 1.31 -30.47 -3.97
CA ALA A 132 0.85 -30.63 -2.59
C ALA A 132 -0.56 -30.05 -2.40
N ARG A 133 -1.57 -30.81 -2.84
CA ARG A 133 -2.96 -30.35 -2.91
C ARG A 133 -3.58 -30.05 -1.54
N ASP A 134 -3.39 -30.94 -0.57
CA ASP A 134 -4.07 -30.83 0.73
C ASP A 134 -3.55 -29.62 1.52
N GLU A 135 -2.23 -29.38 1.44
CA GLU A 135 -1.58 -28.20 2.00
C GLU A 135 -2.04 -26.92 1.30
N TYR A 136 -2.12 -26.93 -0.03
CA TYR A 136 -2.66 -25.81 -0.81
C TYR A 136 -4.08 -25.45 -0.37
N GLU A 137 -5.00 -26.41 -0.29
CA GLU A 137 -6.39 -26.16 0.08
C GLU A 137 -6.51 -25.62 1.52
N THR A 138 -5.62 -26.05 2.42
CA THR A 138 -5.56 -25.55 3.79
C THR A 138 -5.11 -24.08 3.84
N ILE A 139 -4.03 -23.75 3.14
CA ILE A 139 -3.52 -22.37 3.07
C ILE A 139 -4.48 -21.45 2.32
N ALA A 140 -5.11 -21.92 1.24
CA ALA A 140 -6.10 -21.16 0.49
C ALA A 140 -7.27 -20.76 1.40
N ARG A 141 -7.76 -21.67 2.25
CA ARG A 141 -8.81 -21.35 3.22
C ARG A 141 -8.36 -20.29 4.23
N GLY A 142 -7.17 -20.45 4.81
CA GLY A 142 -6.63 -19.45 5.74
C GLY A 142 -6.43 -18.07 5.09
N LEU A 143 -5.96 -18.04 3.85
CA LEU A 143 -5.82 -16.81 3.06
C LEU A 143 -7.18 -16.11 2.90
N HIS A 144 -8.22 -16.87 2.53
CA HIS A 144 -9.58 -16.35 2.42
C HIS A 144 -10.13 -15.88 3.78
N ASP A 145 -9.81 -16.55 4.89
CA ASP A 145 -10.30 -16.14 6.22
C ASP A 145 -9.70 -14.80 6.67
N HIS A 146 -8.44 -14.56 6.32
CA HIS A 146 -7.69 -13.37 6.76
C HIS A 146 -7.79 -12.18 5.80
N PHE A 147 -7.95 -12.42 4.50
CA PHE A 147 -7.98 -11.40 3.45
C PHE A 147 -9.21 -11.53 2.55
N ASN A 148 -9.64 -10.42 1.97
CA ASN A 148 -10.77 -10.36 1.04
C ASN A 148 -10.37 -10.82 -0.37
N VAL A 149 -9.82 -12.02 -0.48
CA VAL A 149 -9.37 -12.65 -1.72
C VAL A 149 -10.11 -13.98 -1.92
N ARG A 150 -10.39 -14.32 -3.17
CA ARG A 150 -10.85 -15.62 -3.61
C ARG A 150 -9.65 -16.38 -4.17
N PRO A 151 -9.05 -17.31 -3.41
CA PRO A 151 -7.96 -18.13 -3.92
C PRO A 151 -8.41 -18.93 -5.15
N PRO A 152 -7.54 -19.15 -6.14
CA PRO A 152 -7.84 -20.03 -7.26
C PRO A 152 -8.08 -21.47 -6.77
N ASP A 153 -9.02 -22.17 -7.39
CA ASP A 153 -9.18 -23.60 -7.13
C ASP A 153 -7.97 -24.38 -7.64
N TRP A 154 -7.62 -25.46 -6.93
CA TRP A 154 -6.53 -26.36 -7.32
C TRP A 154 -6.63 -26.86 -8.77
N SER A 155 -7.84 -27.27 -9.19
CA SER A 155 -8.06 -27.89 -10.52
C SER A 155 -8.35 -26.89 -11.64
N SER A 156 -9.01 -25.78 -11.31
CA SER A 156 -9.38 -24.73 -12.25
C SER A 156 -8.19 -23.82 -12.56
N GLY A 157 -7.21 -23.74 -11.65
CA GLY A 157 -6.09 -22.81 -11.73
C GLY A 157 -6.56 -21.38 -11.98
N ASP A 158 -5.75 -20.61 -12.70
CA ASP A 158 -6.05 -19.22 -13.02
C ASP A 158 -7.12 -19.09 -14.14
N VAL A 159 -7.66 -20.21 -14.65
CA VAL A 159 -8.65 -20.21 -15.75
C VAL A 159 -9.91 -19.47 -15.36
N ALA A 160 -10.33 -19.61 -14.10
CA ALA A 160 -11.55 -19.01 -13.56
C ALA A 160 -11.48 -17.47 -13.44
N ASP A 161 -10.28 -16.90 -13.43
CA ASP A 161 -10.05 -15.48 -13.19
C ASP A 161 -9.54 -14.74 -14.44
N ARG A 162 -9.37 -15.44 -15.58
CA ARG A 162 -8.91 -14.85 -16.84
C ARG A 162 -9.89 -13.76 -17.30
N GLY A 163 -9.53 -12.50 -17.08
CA GLY A 163 -10.23 -11.33 -17.60
C GLY A 163 -11.06 -10.53 -16.59
N SER A 164 -10.95 -10.81 -15.29
CA SER A 164 -11.55 -9.98 -14.23
C SER A 164 -10.47 -9.28 -13.39
N GLY A 165 -10.01 -8.12 -13.84
CA GLY A 165 -9.23 -7.18 -13.03
C GLY A 165 -10.12 -6.19 -12.29
N ILE A 166 -9.49 -5.16 -11.73
CA ILE A 166 -10.19 -4.12 -10.96
C ILE A 166 -11.25 -3.35 -11.77
N GLU A 167 -11.16 -3.36 -13.11
CA GLU A 167 -12.16 -2.81 -14.05
C GLU A 167 -13.56 -3.40 -13.89
N SER A 168 -13.65 -4.61 -13.32
CA SER A 168 -14.92 -5.26 -13.02
C SER A 168 -15.68 -4.60 -11.85
N TYR A 169 -15.05 -3.65 -11.14
CA TYR A 169 -15.60 -2.98 -9.96
C TYR A 169 -15.65 -1.45 -10.13
N PRO A 170 -16.60 -0.91 -10.93
CA PRO A 170 -16.66 0.53 -11.23
C PRO A 170 -16.71 1.44 -9.99
N HIS A 171 -17.45 1.04 -8.96
CA HIS A 171 -17.57 1.80 -7.71
C HIS A 171 -16.25 1.88 -6.92
N VAL A 172 -15.41 0.85 -7.02
CA VAL A 172 -14.06 0.85 -6.41
C VAL A 172 -13.18 1.85 -7.16
N ILE A 173 -13.18 1.80 -8.49
CA ILE A 173 -12.43 2.72 -9.34
C ILE A 173 -12.84 4.16 -9.11
N GLU A 174 -14.14 4.45 -9.10
CA GLU A 174 -14.67 5.80 -8.86
C GLU A 174 -14.14 6.39 -7.55
N ARG A 175 -14.12 5.57 -6.49
CA ARG A 175 -13.62 5.99 -5.18
C ARG A 175 -12.10 6.17 -5.17
N ILE A 176 -11.35 5.26 -5.80
CA ILE A 176 -9.89 5.38 -5.96
C ILE A 176 -9.56 6.68 -6.69
N VAL A 177 -10.19 6.94 -7.84
CA VAL A 177 -9.99 8.17 -8.63
C VAL A 177 -10.38 9.42 -7.82
N ALA A 178 -11.46 9.35 -7.05
CA ALA A 178 -11.89 10.47 -6.23
C ALA A 178 -10.91 10.81 -5.10
N GLN A 179 -10.16 9.84 -4.58
CA GLN A 179 -9.28 9.99 -3.42
C GLN A 179 -7.78 9.94 -3.79
N TRP A 180 -7.44 9.66 -5.04
CA TRP A 180 -6.06 9.43 -5.50
C TRP A 180 -5.10 10.56 -5.11
N GLY A 181 -3.89 10.18 -4.70
CA GLY A 181 -2.85 11.12 -4.23
C GLY A 181 -3.10 11.69 -2.83
N THR A 182 -4.11 11.19 -2.10
CA THR A 182 -4.32 11.50 -0.67
C THR A 182 -4.05 10.25 0.18
N GLY A 183 -3.71 10.44 1.46
CA GLY A 183 -3.52 9.32 2.40
C GLY A 183 -4.77 8.45 2.55
N ALA A 184 -5.96 9.04 2.42
CA ALA A 184 -7.23 8.31 2.47
C ALA A 184 -7.37 7.25 1.35
N CYS A 185 -6.71 7.44 0.20
CA CYS A 185 -6.71 6.43 -0.86
C CYS A 185 -5.92 5.19 -0.46
N HIS A 186 -4.75 5.38 0.18
CA HIS A 186 -3.92 4.28 0.65
C HIS A 186 -4.65 3.48 1.74
N GLU A 187 -5.26 4.17 2.71
CA GLU A 187 -6.11 3.53 3.73
C GLU A 187 -7.29 2.77 3.11
N TYR A 188 -7.93 3.34 2.09
CA TYR A 188 -9.04 2.67 1.40
C TYR A 188 -8.59 1.38 0.70
N LEU A 189 -7.44 1.40 0.01
CA LEU A 189 -6.89 0.22 -0.65
C LEU A 189 -6.51 -0.88 0.37
N GLY A 190 -5.86 -0.52 1.48
CA GLY A 190 -5.57 -1.46 2.57
C GLY A 190 -6.83 -2.05 3.21
N MET A 191 -7.88 -1.24 3.35
CA MET A 191 -9.18 -1.72 3.83
C MET A 191 -9.82 -2.70 2.83
N LEU A 192 -9.70 -2.48 1.52
CA LEU A 192 -10.24 -3.42 0.52
C LEU A 192 -9.62 -4.82 0.63
N LEU A 193 -8.34 -4.90 0.97
CA LEU A 193 -7.61 -6.15 1.15
C LEU A 193 -8.04 -6.93 2.40
N THR A 194 -8.44 -6.22 3.46
CA THR A 194 -8.71 -6.83 4.78
C THR A 194 -10.21 -6.90 5.14
N ASP A 195 -11.07 -6.16 4.45
CA ASP A 195 -12.52 -6.16 4.67
C ASP A 195 -13.18 -7.41 4.06
N ASN A 196 -12.96 -8.54 4.71
CA ASN A 196 -13.57 -9.83 4.37
C ASN A 196 -14.91 -10.07 5.11
N ARG A 197 -15.34 -9.14 5.97
CA ARG A 197 -16.59 -9.25 6.78
C ARG A 197 -16.78 -10.63 7.44
N GLY A 198 -15.70 -11.21 7.97
CA GLY A 198 -15.71 -12.52 8.63
C GLY A 198 -15.98 -13.70 7.68
N GLY A 199 -15.53 -13.63 6.42
CA GLY A 199 -15.69 -14.71 5.43
C GLY A 199 -17.03 -14.71 4.69
N SER A 200 -17.86 -13.67 4.89
CA SER A 200 -19.15 -13.57 4.20
C SER A 200 -19.03 -13.04 2.76
N ARG A 201 -17.87 -12.49 2.38
CA ARG A 201 -17.63 -12.01 1.02
C ARG A 201 -17.04 -13.12 0.18
N THR A 202 -17.42 -13.16 -1.09
CA THR A 202 -16.82 -14.07 -2.07
C THR A 202 -15.33 -13.78 -2.30
N GLY A 203 -14.83 -12.60 -1.93
CA GLY A 203 -13.46 -12.17 -2.15
C GLY A 203 -13.21 -11.60 -3.55
N PHE A 204 -12.10 -10.89 -3.71
CA PHE A 204 -11.59 -10.46 -5.01
C PHE A 204 -10.88 -11.60 -5.73
N GLY A 205 -11.01 -11.67 -7.06
CA GLY A 205 -10.16 -12.53 -7.88
C GLY A 205 -8.67 -12.22 -7.68
N ILE A 206 -7.80 -13.18 -7.98
CA ILE A 206 -6.35 -13.00 -7.87
C ILE A 206 -5.84 -11.85 -8.73
N ASN A 207 -6.42 -11.64 -9.92
CA ASN A 207 -6.02 -10.54 -10.82
C ASN A 207 -6.40 -9.17 -10.22
N THR A 208 -7.61 -9.06 -9.69
CA THR A 208 -8.05 -7.85 -8.99
C THR A 208 -7.21 -7.60 -7.74
N LEU A 209 -6.82 -8.66 -7.01
CA LEU A 209 -5.91 -8.54 -5.86
C LEU A 209 -4.56 -7.96 -6.28
N SER A 210 -3.96 -8.50 -7.35
CA SER A 210 -2.69 -8.01 -7.89
C SER A 210 -2.77 -6.53 -8.30
N ASP A 211 -3.86 -6.12 -8.95
CA ASP A 211 -4.09 -4.71 -9.30
C ASP A 211 -4.15 -3.83 -8.04
N ILE A 212 -4.88 -4.27 -6.99
CA ILE A 212 -5.01 -3.52 -5.74
C ILE A 212 -3.65 -3.39 -5.04
N LEU A 213 -2.86 -4.47 -4.96
CA LEU A 213 -1.52 -4.44 -4.36
C LEU A 213 -0.60 -3.48 -5.10
N LEU A 214 -0.57 -3.54 -6.43
CA LEU A 214 0.16 -2.57 -7.25
C LEU A 214 -0.27 -1.13 -6.96
N LEU A 215 -1.57 -0.88 -6.82
CA LEU A 215 -2.08 0.46 -6.52
C LEU A 215 -1.70 0.91 -5.10
N VAL A 216 -1.57 0.01 -4.13
CA VAL A 216 -1.07 0.32 -2.78
C VAL A 216 0.35 0.86 -2.89
N ASP A 217 1.26 0.14 -3.56
CA ASP A 217 2.66 0.54 -3.74
C ASP A 217 2.79 1.88 -4.47
N VAL A 218 2.03 2.04 -5.56
CA VAL A 218 2.02 3.30 -6.32
C VAL A 218 1.48 4.45 -5.48
N SER A 219 0.43 4.22 -4.68
CA SER A 219 -0.14 5.26 -3.81
C SER A 219 0.86 5.73 -2.75
N GLU A 220 1.63 4.80 -2.18
CA GLU A 220 2.69 5.11 -1.21
C GLU A 220 3.83 5.88 -1.88
N ALA A 221 4.29 5.43 -3.05
CA ALA A 221 5.33 6.12 -3.82
C ALA A 221 4.92 7.56 -4.19
N VAL A 222 3.66 7.78 -4.58
CA VAL A 222 3.11 9.11 -4.87
C VAL A 222 3.09 9.99 -3.63
N ALA A 223 2.69 9.44 -2.47
CA ALA A 223 2.72 10.16 -1.19
C ALA A 223 4.16 10.55 -0.80
N ALA A 224 5.11 9.63 -0.91
CA ALA A 224 6.52 9.87 -0.62
C ALA A 224 7.15 10.91 -1.57
N ALA A 225 6.74 10.94 -2.84
CA ALA A 225 7.20 11.94 -3.80
C ALA A 225 6.62 13.34 -3.51
N ALA A 226 5.37 13.43 -3.04
CA ALA A 226 4.76 14.69 -2.65
C ALA A 226 5.48 15.33 -1.45
N GLN A 227 5.91 14.53 -0.48
CA GLN A 227 6.66 14.98 0.70
C GLN A 227 8.08 15.46 0.36
N ARG A 228 8.69 14.91 -0.71
CA ARG A 228 10.05 15.27 -1.14
C ARG A 228 10.14 16.58 -1.93
N ARG A 229 9.03 17.23 -2.30
CA ARG A 229 9.09 18.55 -2.94
C ARG A 229 9.53 19.60 -1.91
N PRO A 230 10.72 20.22 -2.04
CA PRO A 230 11.14 21.27 -1.14
C PRO A 230 10.17 22.44 -1.28
N THR A 231 9.53 22.84 -0.18
CA THR A 231 8.78 24.09 -0.06
C THR A 231 9.64 25.19 -0.65
N THR A 232 9.15 25.79 -1.73
CA THR A 232 9.80 26.85 -2.49
C THR A 232 10.54 27.81 -1.57
N MET A 233 11.86 27.87 -1.76
CA MET A 233 12.76 28.92 -1.30
C MET A 233 12.00 30.25 -1.31
N GLN A 234 11.67 30.77 -0.11
CA GLN A 234 11.05 32.09 0.00
C GLN A 234 11.97 33.08 -0.72
N PRO A 235 11.46 33.93 -1.63
CA PRO A 235 12.28 34.99 -2.19
C PRO A 235 12.72 35.88 -1.03
N SER A 236 14.02 35.87 -0.74
CA SER A 236 14.62 36.71 0.28
C SER A 236 14.33 38.16 -0.06
N VAL A 237 13.41 38.76 0.69
CA VAL A 237 13.13 40.20 0.63
C VAL A 237 14.43 40.93 0.96
N PRO A 238 14.99 41.76 0.05
CA PRO A 238 16.21 42.50 0.37
C PRO A 238 15.90 43.50 1.47
N GLN A 239 16.51 43.33 2.65
CA GLN A 239 16.49 44.33 3.71
C GLN A 239 17.18 45.60 3.18
N ARG A 240 16.37 46.61 2.87
CA ARG A 240 16.86 47.97 2.61
C ARG A 240 17.61 48.44 3.85
N ARG A 241 18.94 48.52 3.76
CA ARG A 241 19.75 49.25 4.74
C ARG A 241 19.34 50.72 4.67
N ALA A 242 18.74 51.20 5.76
CA ALA A 242 18.59 52.63 6.00
C ALA A 242 20.00 53.22 6.24
N ALA A 243 20.30 54.30 5.54
CA ALA A 243 21.45 55.17 5.75
C ALA A 243 20.95 56.50 6.32
#